data_AF-E9SY94-F1
#
_entry.id   AF-E9SY94-F1
#
_cell.length_a   1.000
_cell.length_b   1.000
_cell.length_c   1.000
_cell.angle_alpha   90.00
_cell.angle_beta   90.00
_cell.angle_gamma   90.00
#
_symmetry.space_group_name_H-M   'P 1'
#
loop_
_entity.id
_entity.type
_entity.pdbx_description
1 polymer ?
#
loop_
_entity_poly.entity_id
_entity_poly.type
_entity_poly.pdbx_seq_one_letter_code
_entity_poly.pdbx_strand_id
1 'polypeptide(L)'
;MEAEGEAAQIDRVIDRLAIGTPAVTSAEVERVVRSIHARFVDSRVREFIPLLVEKAARRHFAEQGTPPVDHVAAAWATAVVESPS
;
A
#
# COMPACT_ATOMS: atom_id res chain seq x y z
N MET A 1 21.03 5.95 -8.08
CA MET A 1 19.62 6.36 -8.05
C MET A 1 19.40 7.01 -6.71
N GLU A 2 19.14 8.31 -6.66
CA GLU A 2 18.74 8.94 -5.40
C GLU A 2 17.44 8.28 -4.94
N ALA A 3 17.39 7.87 -3.67
CA ALA A 3 16.16 7.34 -3.11
C ALA A 3 15.07 8.40 -3.29
N GLU A 4 13.97 8.04 -3.94
CA GLU A 4 12.86 8.95 -4.11
C GLU A 4 12.40 9.48 -2.76
N GLY A 5 12.10 10.78 -2.70
CA GLY A 5 11.67 11.42 -1.48
C GLY A 5 10.45 10.72 -0.88
N GLU A 6 10.30 10.83 0.44
CA GLU A 6 9.23 10.19 1.19
C GLU A 6 7.83 10.41 0.59
N ALA A 7 7.54 11.62 0.09
CA ALA A 7 6.25 11.91 -0.55
C ALA A 7 5.97 11.01 -1.76
N ALA A 8 6.95 10.83 -2.66
CA ALA A 8 6.82 9.95 -3.82
C ALA A 8 6.70 8.46 -3.39
N GLN A 9 7.38 8.07 -2.32
CA GLN A 9 7.21 6.72 -1.76
C GLN A 9 5.81 6.51 -1.19
N ILE A 10 5.22 7.52 -0.54
CA ILE A 10 3.83 7.48 -0.08
C ILE A 10 2.83 7.40 -1.25
N ASP A 11 3.07 8.14 -2.33
CA ASP A 11 2.21 8.08 -3.53
C ASP A 11 2.18 6.66 -4.11
N ARG A 12 3.33 5.98 -4.17
CA ARG A 12 3.42 4.57 -4.58
C ARG A 12 2.70 3.60 -3.64
N VAL A 13 2.70 3.89 -2.33
CA VAL A 13 1.92 3.12 -1.35
C VAL A 13 0.43 3.26 -1.65
N ILE A 14 -0.04 4.48 -1.95
CA ILE A 14 -1.43 4.74 -2.34
C ILE A 14 -1.79 3.93 -3.60
N ASP A 15 -0.96 4.01 -4.65
CA ASP A 15 -1.20 3.28 -5.90
C ASP A 15 -1.30 1.77 -5.69
N ARG A 16 -0.35 1.18 -4.96
CA ARG A 16 -0.37 -0.26 -4.64
C ARG A 16 -1.60 -0.67 -3.87
N LEU A 17 -1.99 0.12 -2.86
CA LEU A 17 -3.16 -0.18 -2.05
C LEU A 17 -4.45 -0.03 -2.84
N ALA A 18 -4.58 1.01 -3.65
CA ALA A 18 -5.75 1.22 -4.50
C ALA A 18 -5.93 0.07 -5.51
N ILE A 19 -4.84 -0.41 -6.12
CA ILE A 19 -4.86 -1.61 -6.97
C ILE A 19 -5.21 -2.85 -6.13
N GLY A 20 -4.69 -2.96 -4.91
CA GLY A 20 -4.92 -4.04 -3.95
C GLY A 20 -6.31 -4.11 -3.32
N THR A 21 -7.08 -3.02 -3.32
CA THR A 21 -8.41 -2.94 -2.70
C THR A 21 -9.44 -2.35 -3.67
N PRO A 22 -9.80 -3.06 -4.76
CA PRO A 22 -10.75 -2.52 -5.74
C PRO A 22 -12.17 -2.25 -5.18
N ALA A 23 -12.50 -2.82 -4.02
CA ALA A 23 -13.74 -2.53 -3.30
C ALA A 23 -13.74 -1.17 -2.57
N VAL A 24 -12.58 -0.52 -2.44
CA VAL A 24 -12.40 0.81 -1.84
C VAL A 24 -12.00 1.80 -2.94
N THR A 25 -12.57 2.99 -2.92
CA THR A 25 -12.21 4.02 -3.92
C THR A 25 -10.78 4.52 -3.69
N SER A 26 -10.07 4.87 -4.77
CA SER A 26 -8.71 5.41 -4.68
C SER A 26 -8.62 6.66 -3.79
N ALA A 27 -9.67 7.50 -3.80
CA ALA A 27 -9.75 8.68 -2.95
C ALA A 27 -9.83 8.34 -1.45
N GLU A 28 -10.56 7.28 -1.07
CA GLU A 28 -10.61 6.86 0.33
C GLU A 28 -9.29 6.18 0.74
N VAL A 29 -8.67 5.41 -0.16
CA VAL A 29 -7.32 4.86 0.07
C VAL A 29 -6.32 5.98 0.32
N GLU A 30 -6.28 7.00 -0.53
CA GLU A 30 -5.44 8.18 -0.36
C GLU A 30 -5.72 8.85 0.99
N ARG A 31 -6.99 9.12 1.31
CA ARG A 31 -7.37 9.78 2.56
C ARG A 31 -6.85 9.05 3.79
N VAL A 32 -7.02 7.73 3.84
CA VAL A 32 -6.56 6.88 4.95
C VAL A 32 -5.03 6.91 5.03
N VAL A 33 -4.34 6.69 3.91
CA VAL A 33 -2.86 6.65 3.86
C VAL A 33 -2.28 7.99 4.32
N ARG A 34 -2.79 9.12 3.81
CA ARG A 34 -2.35 10.47 4.21
C ARG A 34 -2.66 10.76 5.68
N SER A 35 -3.80 10.31 6.20
CA SER A 35 -4.16 10.45 7.62
C SER A 35 -3.20 9.67 8.53
N ILE A 36 -2.78 8.47 8.13
CA ILE A 36 -1.78 7.68 8.86
C ILE A 36 -0.41 8.34 8.76
N HIS A 37 -0.01 8.80 7.57
CA HIS A 37 1.25 9.50 7.32
C HIS A 37 1.42 10.74 8.20
N ALA A 38 0.35 11.53 8.37
CA ALA A 38 0.35 12.72 9.22
C ALA A 38 0.70 12.42 10.69
N ARG A 39 0.49 11.19 11.18
CA ARG A 39 0.85 10.79 12.55
C ARG A 39 2.36 10.74 12.78
N PHE A 40 3.16 10.75 11.72
CA PHE A 40 4.61 10.68 11.77
C PHE A 40 5.30 12.03 11.57
N VAL A 41 4.56 13.15 11.53
CA VAL A 41 5.12 14.48 11.23
C VAL A 41 6.30 14.89 12.12
N ASP A 42 6.28 14.49 13.40
CA ASP A 42 7.34 14.79 14.38
C ASP A 42 8.43 13.70 14.48
N SER A 43 8.40 12.69 13.60
CA SER A 43 9.34 11.57 13.65
C SER A 43 10.73 12.01 13.18
N ARG A 44 11.75 11.72 14.00
CA ARG A 44 13.15 12.07 13.70
C ARG A 44 13.79 11.19 12.62
N VAL A 45 13.35 9.94 12.51
CA VAL A 45 13.83 8.98 11.51
C VAL A 45 12.72 8.78 10.48
N ARG A 46 12.97 9.22 9.25
CA ARG A 46 11.95 9.25 8.19
C ARG A 46 12.06 8.14 7.15
N GLU A 47 13.20 7.45 7.07
CA GLU A 47 13.46 6.39 6.09
C GLU A 47 12.47 5.22 6.18
N PHE A 48 11.91 4.96 7.37
CA PHE A 48 10.96 3.86 7.59
C PHE A 48 9.50 4.29 7.56
N ILE A 49 9.19 5.59 7.47
CA ILE A 49 7.81 6.08 7.51
C ILE A 49 6.96 5.45 6.41
N PRO A 50 7.39 5.37 5.13
CA PRO A 50 6.57 4.77 4.08
C PRO A 50 6.19 3.32 4.35
N LEU A 51 7.11 2.52 4.88
CA LEU A 51 6.85 1.12 5.26
C LEU A 51 5.86 1.01 6.43
N LEU A 52 6.01 1.86 7.44
CA LEU A 52 5.11 1.89 8.59
C LEU A 52 3.70 2.34 8.19
N VAL A 53 3.60 3.34 7.31
CA VAL A 53 2.33 3.82 6.77
C VAL A 53 1.63 2.73 5.98
N GLU A 54 2.34 2.05 5.07
CA GLU A 54 1.75 0.95 4.29
C GLU A 54 1.25 -0.17 5.21
N LYS A 55 2.06 -0.60 6.19
CA LYS A 55 1.66 -1.64 7.14
C LYS A 55 0.41 -1.27 7.93
N ALA A 56 0.34 -0.03 8.41
CA ALA A 56 -0.81 0.48 9.15
C ALA A 56 -2.08 0.59 8.27
N ALA A 57 -1.93 1.02 7.02
CA ALA A 57 -3.04 1.11 6.07
C ALA A 57 -3.59 -0.29 5.70
N ARG A 58 -2.70 -1.25 5.42
CA ARG A 58 -3.10 -2.65 5.17
C ARG A 58 -3.91 -3.23 6.33
N ARG A 59 -3.44 -2.98 7.56
CA ARG A 59 -4.16 -3.38 8.77
C ARG A 59 -5.53 -2.69 8.89
N HIS A 60 -5.59 -1.38 8.64
CA HIS A 60 -6.85 -0.64 8.68
C HIS A 60 -7.90 -1.25 7.75
N PHE A 61 -7.55 -1.52 6.49
CA PHE A 61 -8.51 -2.11 5.54
C PHE A 61 -8.87 -3.56 5.87
N ALA A 62 -7.93 -4.35 6.41
CA ALA A 62 -8.23 -5.69 6.91
C ALA A 62 -9.24 -5.67 8.08
N GLU A 63 -9.10 -4.70 9.00
CA GLU A 63 -10.05 -4.50 10.12
C GLU A 63 -11.44 -4.07 9.62
N GLN A 64 -11.53 -3.42 8.45
CA GLN A 64 -12.79 -3.09 7.75
C GLN A 64 -13.32 -4.24 6.88
N GLY A 65 -12.73 -5.44 6.96
CA GLY A 65 -13.14 -6.61 6.17
C GLY A 65 -12.75 -6.56 4.69
N THR A 66 -11.88 -5.62 4.28
CA THR A 66 -11.37 -5.47 2.91
C THR A 66 -9.85 -5.58 2.89
N PRO A 67 -9.25 -6.74 3.17
CA PRO A 67 -7.79 -6.87 3.15
C PRO A 67 -7.25 -6.58 1.74
N PRO A 68 -6.20 -5.75 1.58
CA PRO A 68 -5.54 -5.57 0.30
C PRO A 68 -4.99 -6.89 -0.21
N VAL A 69 -5.36 -7.27 -1.43
CA VAL A 69 -4.77 -8.44 -2.09
C VAL A 69 -3.33 -8.09 -2.46
N ASP A 70 -2.40 -8.96 -2.10
CA ASP A 70 -0.99 -8.76 -2.45
C ASP A 70 -0.78 -9.23 -3.88
N HIS A 71 -0.79 -8.30 -4.83
CA HIS A 71 -0.76 -8.61 -6.26
C HIS A 71 0.53 -9.31 -6.71
N VAL A 72 1.64 -9.12 -5.99
CA VAL A 72 2.87 -9.92 -6.22
C VAL A 72 2.59 -11.40 -5.96
N ALA A 73 1.77 -11.72 -4.95
CA ALA A 73 1.37 -13.09 -4.67
C ALA A 73 0.30 -13.61 -5.65
N ALA A 74 -0.64 -12.75 -6.05
CA ALA A 74 -1.69 -13.12 -7.00
C ALA A 74 -1.14 -13.36 -8.42
N ALA A 75 -0.14 -12.57 -8.85
CA ALA A 75 0.45 -12.68 -10.19
C ALA A 75 1.19 -14.01 -10.42
N TRP A 76 1.89 -14.56 -9.40
CA TRP A 76 2.49 -15.90 -9.55
C TRP A 76 1.44 -17.02 -9.52
N ALA A 77 0.33 -16.83 -8.81
CA ALA A 77 -0.75 -17.81 -8.77
C ALA A 77 -1.49 -17.91 -10.12
N THR A 78 -1.65 -16.79 -10.84
CA THR A 78 -2.20 -16.79 -12.21
C THR A 78 -1.21 -17.40 -13.21
N ALA A 79 0.09 -17.11 -13.09
CA ALA A 79 1.10 -17.63 -14.01
C ALA A 79 1.30 -19.16 -13.94
N VAL A 80 0.96 -19.81 -12.82
CA VAL A 80 1.03 -21.28 -12.67
C VAL A 80 -0.07 -22.03 -13.46
N VAL A 81 -1.16 -21.36 -13.86
CA VAL A 81 -2.28 -21.98 -14.58
C VAL A 81 -2.06 -22.10 -16.09
N GLU A 82 -1.11 -21.37 -16.70
CA GLU A 82 -0.93 -21.31 -18.16
C GLU A 82 0.26 -22.13 -18.71
N SER A 83 0.50 -23.35 -18.21
CA SER A 83 1.35 -24.33 -18.92
C SER A 83 0.49 -25.46 -19.50
N PRO A 84 0.08 -25.38 -20.78
CA PRO A 84 -0.42 -26.55 -21.48
C PRO A 84 0.76 -27.43 -21.91
N SER A 85 0.56 -28.75 -21.81
CA SER A 85 1.44 -29.83 -22.28
C SER A 85 1.79 -29.74 -23.76
#